data_AF-A0A453JEB9-F1
#
_entry.id   AF-A0A453JEB9-F1
#
_cell.length_a   1.000
_cell.length_b   1.000
_cell.length_c   1.000
_cell.angle_alpha   90.00
_cell.angle_beta   90.00
_cell.angle_gamma   90.00
#
_symmetry.space_group_name_H-M   'P 1'
#
loop_
_entity.id
_entity.type
_entity.pdbx_description
1 polymer ?
#
loop_
_entity_poly.entity_id
_entity_poly.type
_entity_poly.pdbx_seq_one_letter_code
_entity_poly.pdbx_strand_id
1 'polypeptide(L)'
;NDAKNVLKLCDFGNAMLAGMNEVTPYLVSRFYRAPEIILGLPYDHPLDIWSVGCCLYELSTGKVLFPGATNNDMLRLHMELKGPFPKKMLRKGAFTMQHFDQDLNFNAIEEDPVTKKVRMQYSLICNL
;
A
#
# COMPACT_ATOMS: atom_id res chain seq x y z
N ASN A 1 35.62 -13.66 0.23
CA ASN A 1 34.80 -14.08 -0.93
C ASN A 1 33.84 -12.93 -1.17
N ASP A 2 34.37 -11.85 -1.76
CA ASP A 2 33.80 -10.51 -1.58
C ASP A 2 32.75 -10.19 -2.65
N ALA A 3 32.68 -11.03 -3.70
CA ALA A 3 31.64 -11.00 -4.71
C ALA A 3 30.27 -11.44 -4.19
N LYS A 4 30.18 -12.06 -3.00
CA LYS A 4 28.91 -12.56 -2.43
C LYS A 4 28.09 -11.52 -1.64
N ASN A 5 28.61 -10.31 -1.44
CA ASN A 5 27.95 -9.25 -0.67
C ASN A 5 27.56 -8.02 -1.50
N VAL A 6 27.59 -8.14 -2.84
CA VAL A 6 27.23 -7.03 -3.74
C VAL A 6 25.81 -7.24 -4.24
N LEU A 7 24.88 -6.37 -3.82
CA LEU A 7 23.54 -6.27 -4.38
C LEU A 7 23.49 -5.15 -5.42
N LYS A 8 22.78 -5.38 -6.53
CA LYS A 8 22.49 -4.36 -7.54
C LYS A 8 21.01 -4.37 -7.84
N LEU A 9 20.41 -3.19 -8.00
CA LEU A 9 19.06 -3.07 -8.52
C LEU A 9 19.05 -3.43 -10.01
N CYS A 10 17.99 -4.11 -10.43
CA CYS A 10 17.77 -4.52 -11.81
C CYS A 10 16.30 -4.31 -12.20
N ASP A 11 15.98 -4.57 -13.47
CA ASP A 11 14.64 -4.44 -14.05
C ASP A 11 14.05 -3.01 -13.97
N PHE A 12 14.65 -2.10 -14.74
CA PHE A 12 14.17 -0.72 -14.89
C PHE A 12 13.04 -0.57 -15.93
N GLY A 13 12.37 -1.67 -16.32
CA GLY A 13 11.31 -1.64 -17.34
C GLY A 13 10.07 -0.83 -16.94
N ASN A 14 9.88 -0.62 -15.64
CA ASN A 14 8.82 0.22 -15.06
C ASN A 14 9.34 1.52 -14.43
N ALA A 15 10.63 1.85 -14.62
CA ALA A 15 11.19 3.09 -14.09
C ALA A 15 10.62 4.30 -14.84
N MET A 16 10.35 5.38 -14.11
CA MET A 16 9.77 6.61 -14.66
C MET A 16 10.62 7.82 -14.26
N LEU A 17 10.60 8.86 -15.10
CA LEU A 17 11.20 10.14 -14.75
C LEU A 17 10.32 10.87 -13.73
N ALA A 18 10.94 11.40 -12.68
CA ALA A 18 10.24 12.20 -11.68
C ALA A 18 9.46 13.36 -12.34
N GLY A 19 8.21 13.55 -11.93
CA GLY A 19 7.33 14.59 -12.45
C GLY A 19 6.56 14.23 -13.72
N MET A 20 6.83 13.08 -14.37
CA MET A 20 6.04 12.56 -15.51
C MET A 20 5.08 11.43 -15.07
N ASN A 21 4.56 11.54 -13.85
CA ASN A 21 3.88 10.47 -13.15
C ASN A 21 2.37 10.53 -13.40
N GLU A 22 1.83 9.54 -14.11
CA GLU A 22 0.38 9.36 -14.22
C GLU A 22 -0.18 8.75 -12.93
N VAL A 23 -1.33 9.26 -12.46
CA VAL A 23 -1.98 8.72 -11.26
C VAL A 23 -2.64 7.38 -11.61
N THR A 24 -2.12 6.28 -11.07
CA THR A 24 -2.64 4.93 -11.25
C THR A 24 -2.57 4.13 -9.95
N PRO A 25 -3.61 3.37 -9.57
CA PRO A 25 -3.64 2.64 -8.30
C PRO A 25 -2.87 1.30 -8.35
N TYR A 26 -2.25 0.98 -9.48
CA TYR A 26 -1.62 -0.31 -9.74
C TYR A 26 -0.12 -0.25 -10.01
N LEU A 27 0.52 0.92 -9.82
CA LEU A 27 1.97 1.03 -9.86
C LEU A 27 2.62 0.18 -8.76
N VAL A 28 3.76 -0.46 -9.08
CA VAL A 28 4.50 -1.39 -8.19
C VAL A 28 3.75 -2.71 -7.92
N SER A 29 4.49 -3.79 -7.69
CA SER A 29 3.92 -5.05 -7.21
C SER A 29 3.21 -4.86 -5.86
N ARG A 30 2.00 -5.42 -5.74
CA ARG A 30 1.03 -5.10 -4.65
C ARG A 30 1.63 -5.12 -3.25
N PHE A 31 2.38 -6.15 -2.88
CA PHE A 31 2.90 -6.31 -1.52
C PHE A 31 3.95 -5.28 -1.10
N TYR A 32 4.53 -4.55 -2.07
CA TYR A 32 5.50 -3.49 -1.87
C TYR A 32 4.91 -2.10 -2.18
N ARG A 33 3.62 -2.03 -2.51
CA ARG A 33 2.96 -0.82 -2.98
C ARG A 33 2.71 0.16 -1.84
N ALA A 34 3.16 1.39 -2.02
CA ALA A 34 2.98 2.47 -1.06
C ALA A 34 1.50 2.93 -0.97
N PRO A 35 1.03 3.41 0.20
CA PRO A 35 -0.34 3.87 0.38
C PRO A 35 -0.73 5.04 -0.54
N GLU A 36 0.21 5.92 -0.89
CA GLU A 36 0.00 7.04 -1.80
C GLU A 36 -0.42 6.61 -3.21
N ILE A 37 0.07 5.45 -3.67
CA ILE A 37 -0.35 4.88 -4.96
C ILE A 37 -1.78 4.40 -4.87
N ILE A 38 -2.10 3.64 -3.82
CA ILE A 38 -3.44 3.07 -3.64
C ILE A 38 -4.48 4.20 -3.49
N LEU A 39 -4.15 5.26 -2.76
CA LEU A 39 -5.02 6.41 -2.53
C LEU A 39 -5.06 7.40 -3.71
N GLY A 40 -4.17 7.27 -4.69
CA GLY A 40 -4.10 8.17 -5.84
C GLY A 40 -3.60 9.57 -5.48
N LEU A 41 -2.57 9.65 -4.65
CA LEU A 41 -1.86 10.89 -4.32
C LEU A 41 -0.73 11.12 -5.32
N PRO A 42 -0.25 12.38 -5.47
CA PRO A 42 1.02 12.64 -6.12
C PRO A 42 2.14 11.86 -5.43
N TYR A 43 2.92 11.14 -6.22
CA TYR A 43 4.01 10.29 -5.76
C TYR A 43 5.32 10.67 -6.45
N ASP A 44 6.42 10.35 -5.77
CA ASP A 44 7.79 10.59 -6.21
C ASP A 44 8.71 9.55 -5.55
N HIS A 45 10.01 9.82 -5.46
CA HIS A 45 11.03 8.95 -4.85
C HIS A 45 10.68 8.28 -3.49
N PRO A 46 9.91 8.87 -2.55
CA PRO A 46 9.56 8.20 -1.29
C PRO A 46 8.84 6.86 -1.45
N LEU A 47 8.15 6.63 -2.57
CA LEU A 47 7.54 5.34 -2.91
C LEU A 47 8.56 4.20 -2.95
N ASP A 48 9.75 4.45 -3.49
CA ASP A 48 10.79 3.43 -3.58
C ASP A 48 11.31 3.07 -2.19
N ILE A 49 11.38 4.05 -1.28
CA ILE A 49 11.78 3.83 0.12
C ILE A 49 10.76 2.95 0.86
N TRP A 50 9.46 3.13 0.58
CA TRP A 50 8.43 2.23 1.11
C TRP A 50 8.66 0.79 0.66
N SER A 51 8.91 0.59 -0.65
CA SER A 51 9.17 -0.72 -1.24
C SER A 51 10.42 -1.38 -0.64
N VAL A 52 11.49 -0.59 -0.44
CA VAL A 52 12.73 -1.04 0.23
C VAL A 52 12.45 -1.46 1.67
N GLY A 53 11.64 -0.72 2.43
CA GLY A 53 11.27 -1.09 3.80
C GLY A 53 10.55 -2.45 3.86
N CYS A 54 9.61 -2.69 2.95
CA CYS A 54 8.93 -3.97 2.81
C CYS A 54 9.91 -5.11 2.47
N CYS A 55 10.83 -4.86 1.53
CA CYS A 55 11.86 -5.82 1.13
C CYS A 55 12.84 -6.16 2.27
N LEU A 56 13.30 -5.16 3.03
CA LEU A 56 14.17 -5.38 4.19
C LEU A 56 13.50 -6.22 5.28
N TYR A 57 12.21 -5.98 5.54
CA TYR A 57 11.44 -6.82 6.45
C TYR A 57 11.36 -8.27 5.95
N GLU A 58 11.06 -8.46 4.66
CA GLU A 58 10.97 -9.80 4.07
C GLU A 58 12.30 -10.54 4.10
N LEU A 59 13.41 -9.87 3.77
CA LEU A 59 14.75 -10.45 3.82
C LEU A 59 15.16 -10.85 5.24
N SER A 60 14.76 -10.08 6.24
CA SER A 60 15.12 -10.34 7.65
C SER A 60 14.24 -11.41 8.31
N THR A 61 13.00 -11.58 7.86
CA THR A 61 12.01 -12.46 8.51
C THR A 61 11.61 -13.69 7.68
N GLY A 62 11.88 -13.67 6.37
CA GLY A 62 11.37 -14.64 5.41
C GLY A 62 9.86 -14.53 5.14
N LYS A 63 9.20 -13.43 5.56
CA LYS A 63 7.75 -13.23 5.44
C LYS A 63 7.43 -11.90 4.77
N VAL A 64 6.41 -11.89 3.92
CA VAL A 64 5.88 -10.66 3.31
C VAL A 64 5.31 -9.74 4.39
N LEU A 65 5.70 -8.46 4.40
CA LEU A 65 5.25 -7.49 5.40
C LEU A 65 3.74 -7.23 5.33
N PHE A 66 3.23 -7.02 4.11
CA PHE A 66 1.82 -6.74 3.86
C PHE A 66 1.25 -7.73 2.83
N PRO A 67 0.75 -8.91 3.26
CA PRO A 67 0.22 -9.93 2.35
C PRO A 67 -1.23 -9.64 1.93
N GLY A 68 -1.53 -8.40 1.52
CA GLY A 68 -2.89 -7.96 1.22
C GLY A 68 -3.46 -8.54 -0.07
N ALA A 69 -4.65 -9.13 -0.01
CA ALA A 69 -5.31 -9.72 -1.18
C ALA A 69 -5.79 -8.67 -2.20
N THR A 70 -6.13 -7.47 -1.72
CA THR A 70 -6.64 -6.34 -2.53
C THR A 70 -5.98 -5.03 -2.10
N ASN A 71 -6.19 -3.96 -2.87
CA ASN A 71 -5.75 -2.61 -2.49
C ASN A 71 -6.40 -2.14 -1.17
N ASN A 72 -7.67 -2.49 -0.94
CA ASN A 72 -8.34 -2.17 0.31
C ASN A 72 -7.68 -2.92 1.48
N ASP A 73 -7.37 -4.21 1.29
CA ASP A 73 -6.70 -5.03 2.30
C ASP A 73 -5.28 -4.52 2.62
N MET A 74 -4.53 -4.07 1.62
CA MET A 74 -3.25 -3.40 1.83
C MET A 74 -3.39 -2.16 2.73
N LEU A 75 -4.39 -1.30 2.48
CA LEU A 75 -4.63 -0.12 3.32
C LEU A 75 -5.01 -0.50 4.76
N ARG A 76 -5.81 -1.56 4.95
CA ARG A 76 -6.11 -2.12 6.28
C ARG A 76 -4.83 -2.51 7.02
N LEU A 77 -3.98 -3.31 6.39
CA LEU A 77 -2.71 -3.77 6.95
C LEU A 77 -1.74 -2.60 7.26
N HIS A 78 -1.71 -1.57 6.41
CA HIS A 78 -0.93 -0.35 6.69
C HIS A 78 -1.42 0.34 7.96
N MET A 79 -2.74 0.46 8.14
CA MET A 79 -3.32 1.09 9.33
C MET A 79 -3.17 0.25 10.59
N GLU A 80 -3.16 -1.08 10.48
CA GLU A 80 -2.88 -1.97 11.62
C GLU A 80 -1.46 -1.77 12.16
N LEU A 81 -0.49 -1.49 11.28
CA LEU A 81 0.89 -1.26 11.69
C LEU A 81 1.17 0.19 12.14
N LYS A 82 0.60 1.18 11.44
CA LYS A 82 0.95 2.61 11.60
C LYS A 82 -0.16 3.48 12.20
N GLY A 83 -1.36 2.94 12.41
CA GLY A 83 -2.55 3.69 12.77
C GLY A 83 -3.27 4.33 11.58
N PRO A 84 -4.36 5.06 11.83
CA PRO A 84 -5.20 5.62 10.78
C PRO A 84 -4.49 6.69 9.95
N PHE A 85 -4.83 6.76 8.65
CA PHE A 85 -4.29 7.79 7.78
C PHE A 85 -4.78 9.19 8.18
N PRO A 86 -3.92 10.23 8.11
CA PRO A 86 -4.34 11.60 8.38
C PRO A 86 -5.47 12.04 7.44
N LYS A 87 -6.56 12.64 7.97
CA LYS A 87 -7.67 13.15 7.15
C LYS A 87 -7.24 14.12 6.06
N LYS A 88 -6.16 14.90 6.30
CA LYS A 88 -5.55 15.80 5.30
C LYS A 88 -4.97 15.05 4.09
N MET A 89 -4.42 13.86 4.31
CA MET A 89 -3.91 13.00 3.26
C MET A 89 -5.07 12.40 2.46
N LEU A 90 -6.07 11.84 3.14
CA LEU A 90 -7.24 11.22 2.50
C LEU A 90 -7.99 12.18 1.58
N ARG A 91 -8.20 13.44 1.99
CA ARG A 91 -8.89 14.46 1.17
C ARG A 91 -8.20 14.79 -0.15
N LYS A 92 -6.91 14.49 -0.29
CA LYS A 92 -6.13 14.76 -1.51
C LYS A 92 -6.09 13.57 -2.47
N GLY A 93 -6.44 12.37 -2.00
CA GLY A 93 -6.33 11.15 -2.80
C GLY A 93 -7.46 11.05 -3.83
N ALA A 94 -7.10 10.83 -5.10
CA ALA A 94 -8.05 10.65 -6.18
C ALA A 94 -8.92 9.38 -6.02
N PHE A 95 -8.41 8.37 -5.31
CA PHE A 95 -9.06 7.08 -5.12
C PHE A 95 -9.56 6.84 -3.70
N THR A 96 -9.49 7.85 -2.82
CA THR A 96 -9.93 7.73 -1.43
C THR A 96 -11.36 7.21 -1.31
N MET A 97 -12.28 7.68 -2.15
CA MET A 97 -13.69 7.28 -2.10
C MET A 97 -13.94 5.82 -2.51
N GLN A 98 -12.93 5.10 -3.03
CA GLN A 98 -13.01 3.66 -3.27
C GLN A 98 -12.79 2.84 -2.00
N HIS A 99 -12.28 3.45 -0.93
CA HIS A 99 -11.84 2.77 0.28
C HIS A 99 -12.38 3.41 1.56
N PHE A 100 -12.78 4.69 1.50
CA PHE A 100 -13.30 5.46 2.62
C PHE A 100 -14.68 6.03 2.28
N ASP A 101 -15.53 6.18 3.28
CA ASP A 101 -16.83 6.85 3.16
C ASP A 101 -16.70 8.39 3.15
N GLN A 102 -17.84 9.08 3.11
CA GLN A 102 -17.88 10.55 3.08
C GLN A 102 -17.33 11.19 4.37
N ASP A 103 -17.40 10.48 5.50
CA ASP A 103 -16.89 10.91 6.81
C ASP A 103 -15.40 10.57 7.00
N LEU A 104 -14.78 9.96 5.97
CA LEU A 104 -13.42 9.45 5.95
C LEU A 104 -13.19 8.28 6.91
N ASN A 105 -14.23 7.48 7.16
CA ASN A 105 -14.09 6.20 7.83
C ASN A 105 -13.69 5.13 6.82
N PHE A 106 -12.81 4.22 7.23
CA PHE A 106 -12.34 3.15 6.37
C PHE A 106 -13.43 2.08 6.22
N ASN A 107 -13.73 1.75 4.96
CA ASN A 107 -14.63 0.67 4.60
C ASN A 107 -13.80 -0.60 4.39
N ALA A 108 -13.65 -1.45 5.41
CA ALA A 108 -12.92 -2.71 5.25
C ALA A 108 -13.78 -3.67 4.43
N ILE A 109 -13.25 -4.11 3.30
CA ILE A 109 -13.88 -5.06 2.39
C ILE A 109 -13.32 -6.44 2.73
N GLU A 110 -14.12 -7.27 3.38
CA GLU A 110 -13.80 -8.69 3.57
C GLU A 110 -14.56 -9.52 2.55
N GLU A 111 -13.87 -10.36 1.80
CA GLU A 111 -14.49 -11.36 0.93
C GLU A 111 -14.59 -12.67 1.72
N ASP A 112 -15.81 -13.13 1.95
CA ASP A 112 -16.04 -14.42 2.59
C ASP A 112 -15.41 -15.53 1.71
N PRO A 113 -14.45 -16.30 2.24
CA PRO A 113 -13.69 -17.27 1.46
C PRO A 113 -14.54 -18.43 0.92
N VAL A 114 -15.72 -18.67 1.51
CA VAL A 114 -16.64 -19.74 1.11
C VAL A 114 -17.72 -19.20 0.19
N THR A 115 -18.35 -18.09 0.56
CA THR A 115 -19.51 -17.57 -0.18
C THR A 115 -19.16 -16.55 -1.25
N LYS A 116 -17.89 -16.10 -1.31
CA LYS A 116 -17.43 -15.02 -2.19
C LYS A 116 -18.19 -13.70 -1.99
N LYS A 117 -18.99 -13.58 -0.93
CA LYS A 117 -19.74 -12.37 -0.62
C LYS A 117 -18.82 -11.34 0.00
N VAL A 118 -18.84 -10.16 -0.58
CA VAL A 118 -18.19 -8.98 -0.01
C VAL A 118 -19.02 -8.48 1.19
N ARG A 119 -18.38 -8.37 2.35
CA ARG A 119 -18.93 -7.72 3.54
C ARG A 119 -18.13 -6.45 3.82
N MET A 120 -18.86 -5.37 4.09
CA MET A 120 -18.29 -4.13 4.58
C MET A 120 -18.24 -4.22 6.11
N GLN A 121 -17.04 -4.24 6.68
CA GLN A 121 -16.85 -4.13 8.11
C GLN A 121 -16.31 -2.73 8.42
N TYR A 122 -17.04 -1.98 9.24
CA TYR A 122 -16.52 -0.74 9.81
C TYR A 122 -15.47 -1.12 10.84
N SER A 123 -14.20 -0.94 10.49
CA SER A 123 -13.12 -1.29 11.40
C SER A 123 -13.01 -0.24 12.49
N LEU A 124 -13.12 -0.67 13.75
CA LEU A 124 -12.94 0.14 14.96
C LEU A 124 -11.46 0.52 15.19
N ILE A 125 -10.68 0.79 14.14
CA ILE A 125 -9.28 1.24 14.27
C ILE A 125 -9.20 2.65 14.90
N CYS A 126 -10.35 3.33 15.10
CA CYS A 126 -10.44 4.65 15.71
C CYS A 126 -10.31 4.71 17.25
N ASN A 127 -9.95 3.62 17.96
CA ASN A 127 -9.88 3.64 19.44
C ASN A 127 -8.59 3.06 20.04
N LEU A 128 -7.43 3.67 19.73
CA LEU A 128 -6.25 3.64 20.61
C LEU A 128 -5.64 5.04 20.70
#